data_AF-A0A239KN50-F1
#
_entry.id   AF-A0A239KN50-F1
#
_cell.length_a   1.000
_cell.length_b   1.000
_cell.length_c   1.000
_cell.angle_alpha   90.00
_cell.angle_beta   90.00
_cell.angle_gamma   90.00
#
_symmetry.space_group_name_H-M   'P 1'
#
loop_
_entity.id
_entity.type
_entity.pdbx_description
1 polymer ?
#
loop_
_entity_poly.entity_id
_entity_poly.type
_entity_poly.pdbx_seq_one_letter_code
_entity_poly.pdbx_strand_id
1 'polypeptide(L)' 'MNISAKAASLEHVSTIDWHDIGGLPIDRKDGRDVLLWSAGSPVLCSWCDGWRDAVGRPVRGATHWADVEGPGA' A
#
# COMPACT_ATOMS: atom_id res chain seq x y z
N MET A 1 -16.01 -25.94 -37.09
CA MET A 1 -15.01 -26.29 -36.06
C MET A 1 -14.89 -25.09 -35.15
N ASN A 2 -15.37 -25.24 -33.91
CA ASN A 2 -15.55 -24.15 -32.96
C ASN A 2 -14.27 -23.97 -32.17
N ILE A 3 -13.58 -22.86 -32.35
CA ILE A 3 -12.47 -22.47 -31.47
C ILE A 3 -13.04 -21.46 -30.49
N SER A 4 -13.53 -21.96 -29.36
CA SER A 4 -13.94 -21.15 -28.23
C SER A 4 -12.68 -20.50 -27.64
N ALA A 5 -12.43 -19.24 -27.97
CA ALA A 5 -11.45 -18.44 -27.26
C ALA A 5 -11.93 -18.31 -25.81
N LYS A 6 -11.29 -19.04 -24.88
CA LYS A 6 -11.40 -18.75 -23.45
C LYS A 6 -10.94 -17.30 -23.27
N ALA A 7 -11.86 -16.42 -22.90
CA ALA A 7 -11.50 -15.11 -22.39
C ALA A 7 -10.54 -15.33 -21.22
N ALA A 8 -9.30 -14.88 -21.38
CA ALA A 8 -8.39 -14.77 -20.25
C ALA A 8 -9.10 -13.86 -19.23
N SER A 9 -9.34 -14.40 -18.04
CA SER A 9 -9.80 -13.61 -16.91
C SER A 9 -8.71 -12.58 -16.66
N LEU A 10 -8.96 -11.33 -17.05
CA LEU A 10 -8.12 -10.20 -16.65
C LEU A 10 -8.28 -10.11 -15.14
N GLU A 11 -7.32 -10.68 -14.42
CA GLU A 11 -7.10 -10.37 -13.01
C GLU A 11 -7.14 -8.83 -12.91
N HIS A 12 -8.04 -8.30 -12.09
CA HIS A 12 -8.15 -6.87 -11.88
C HIS A 12 -6.84 -6.41 -11.23
N VAL A 13 -5.93 -5.85 -12.02
CA VAL A 13 -4.72 -5.21 -11.50
C VAL A 13 -5.21 -3.93 -10.82
N SER A 14 -5.55 -4.01 -9.53
CA SER A 14 -5.83 -2.82 -8.74
C SER A 14 -4.55 -2.01 -8.64
N THR A 15 -4.60 -0.79 -9.16
CA THR A 15 -3.52 0.17 -9.01
C THR A 15 -3.60 0.73 -7.60
N ILE A 16 -2.49 0.64 -6.85
CA ILE A 16 -2.40 1.25 -5.51
C ILE A 16 -2.62 2.77 -5.64
N ASP A 17 -3.61 3.30 -4.92
CA ASP A 17 -3.89 4.73 -4.89
C ASP A 17 -2.95 5.43 -3.90
N TRP A 18 -1.94 6.13 -4.43
CA TRP A 18 -0.95 6.83 -3.63
C TRP A 18 -1.39 8.27 -3.35
N HIS A 19 -1.30 8.66 -2.09
CA HIS A 19 -1.64 9.98 -1.60
C HIS A 19 -0.43 10.68 -1.00
N ASP A 20 -0.40 12.02 -1.07
CA ASP A 20 0.66 12.82 -0.45
C ASP A 20 0.70 12.62 1.08
N ILE A 21 1.90 12.47 1.64
CA ILE A 21 2.11 12.21 3.07
C ILE A 21 1.63 13.34 3.97
N GLY A 22 1.63 14.59 3.48
CA GLY A 22 1.16 15.76 4.22
C GLY A 22 -0.34 15.74 4.48
N GLY A 23 -1.10 15.00 3.65
CA GLY A 23 -2.53 14.78 3.79
C GLY A 23 -2.91 13.55 4.60
N LEU A 24 -1.96 12.86 5.24
CA LEU A 24 -2.22 11.60 5.92
C LEU A 24 -3.25 11.76 7.07
N PRO A 25 -4.41 11.08 6.99
CA PRO A 25 -5.41 11.11 8.05
C PRO A 25 -4.88 10.58 9.39
N ILE A 26 -5.36 11.16 10.49
CA ILE A 26 -4.91 10.79 11.84
C ILE A 26 -5.31 9.36 12.21
N ASP A 27 -6.42 8.85 11.70
CA ASP A 27 -6.91 7.51 12.00
C ASP A 27 -5.97 6.44 11.42
N ARG A 28 -5.22 6.71 10.36
CA ARG A 28 -4.19 5.80 9.83
C ARG A 28 -2.97 5.64 10.75
N LYS A 29 -2.90 6.41 11.83
CA LYS A 29 -1.89 6.32 12.89
C LYS A 29 -2.40 5.56 14.12
N ASP A 30 -3.18 4.51 13.91
CA ASP A 30 -3.80 3.67 14.95
C ASP A 30 -3.12 2.31 15.14
N GLY A 31 -2.00 2.08 14.45
CA GLY A 31 -1.27 0.79 14.47
C GLY A 31 -1.65 -0.17 13.34
N ARG A 32 -2.61 0.19 12.47
CA ARG A 32 -2.85 -0.58 11.24
C ARG A 32 -1.65 -0.49 10.29
N ASP A 33 -1.55 -1.46 9.39
CA ASP A 33 -0.57 -1.43 8.31
C ASP A 33 -0.99 -0.43 7.22
N VAL A 34 -0.02 0.34 6.76
CA VAL A 34 -0.12 1.34 5.71
C VAL A 34 1.12 1.22 4.83
N LEU A 35 0.99 1.45 3.53
CA LEU A 35 2.15 1.55 2.65
C LEU A 35 2.71 2.96 2.71
N LEU A 36 4.03 3.08 2.90
CA LEU A 36 4.75 4.35 2.77
C LEU A 36 5.73 4.30 1.61
N TRP A 37 5.74 5.34 0.78
CA TRP A 37 6.76 5.50 -0.24
C TRP A 37 7.98 6.19 0.37
N SER A 38 9.05 5.43 0.62
CA SER A 38 10.30 5.96 1.19
C SER A 38 11.51 5.40 0.44
N ALA A 39 12.54 6.24 0.26
CA ALA A 39 13.78 5.88 -0.43
C ALA A 39 13.60 5.25 -1.82
N GLY A 40 12.52 5.59 -2.54
CA GLY A 40 12.24 5.09 -3.89
C GLY A 40 11.51 3.75 -3.97
N SER A 41 11.01 3.23 -2.84
CA SER A 41 10.26 1.96 -2.79
C SER A 41 9.08 2.03 -1.81
N PRO A 42 8.02 1.23 -2.04
CA PRO A 42 6.96 1.05 -1.06
C PRO A 42 7.45 0.20 0.12
N VAL A 43 7.14 0.63 1.34
CA VAL A 43 7.46 -0.08 2.58
C VAL A 43 6.17 -0.26 3.37
N LEU A 44 5.87 -1.50 3.75
CA LEU A 44 4.77 -1.79 4.67
C LEU A 44 5.15 -1.33 6.07
N CYS A 45 4.35 -0.43 6.64
CA CYS A 45 4.64 0.21 7.92
C CYS A 45 3.41 0.25 8.82
N SER A 46 3.63 0.13 10.13
CA SER A 46 2.62 0.36 11.16
C SER A 46 3.04 1.53 12.06
N TRP A 47 2.05 2.27 12.56
CA TRP A 47 2.26 3.38 13.48
C TRP A 47 2.16 2.93 14.94
N CYS A 48 3.29 2.91 15.64
CA CYS A 48 3.34 2.70 17.10
C CYS A 48 3.66 4.03 17.79
N ASP A 49 4.93 4.24 18.12
CA ASP A 49 5.53 5.51 18.57
C ASP A 49 6.10 6.33 17.38
N GLY A 50 5.66 5.98 16.17
CA GLY A 50 6.18 6.44 14.88
C GLY A 50 6.05 5.33 13.84
N TRP A 51 6.37 5.64 12.58
CA TRP A 51 6.36 4.66 11.50
C TRP A 51 7.49 3.64 11.65
N ARG A 52 7.13 2.35 11.61
CA ARG A 52 8.09 1.24 11.66
C ARG A 52 7.81 0.24 10.56
N ASP A 53 8.87 -0.29 9.97
CA ASP A 53 8.77 -1.41 9.04
C ASP A 53 8.46 -2.74 9.76
N ALA A 54 8.27 -3.81 8.99
CA ALA A 54 7.97 -5.15 9.50
C ALA A 54 9.04 -5.73 10.46
N VAL A 55 10.26 -5.21 10.46
CA VAL A 55 11.34 -5.62 11.38
C VAL A 55 11.57 -4.62 12.51
N GLY A 56 10.68 -3.63 12.67
CA GLY A 56 10.67 -2.65 13.75
C GLY A 56 11.60 -1.45 13.55
N ARG A 57 12.23 -1.29 12.37
CA ARG A 57 13.11 -0.16 12.10
C ARG A 57 12.29 1.09 11.81
N PRO A 58 12.72 2.26 12.33
CA PRO A 58 12.02 3.51 12.08
C PRO A 58 12.10 3.89 10.61
N VAL A 59 10.95 4.21 10.01
CA VAL A 59 10.84 4.72 8.65
C VAL A 59 10.67 6.23 8.69
N ARG A 60 11.49 6.95 7.91
CA ARG A 60 11.48 8.41 7.83
C ARG A 60 11.50 8.85 6.37
N GLY A 61 11.16 10.12 6.14
CA GLY A 61 11.23 10.72 4.80
C GLY A 61 10.28 10.09 3.79
N ALA A 62 9.18 9.48 4.27
CA ALA A 62 8.12 9.04 3.38
C ALA A 62 7.52 10.27 2.66
N THR A 63 7.25 10.15 1.37
CA THR A 63 6.65 11.23 0.57
C THR A 63 5.20 10.96 0.24
N HIS A 64 4.81 9.68 0.19
CA HIS A 64 3.44 9.25 -0.09
C HIS A 64 3.04 8.14 0.86
N TRP A 65 1.73 7.96 0.99
CA TRP A 65 1.12 6.84 1.69
C TRP A 65 0.03 6.22 0.81
N ALA A 66 -0.32 4.98 1.09
CA ALA A 66 -1.46 4.31 0.50
C ALA A 66 -2.04 3.31 1.49
N ASP A 67 -3.34 3.07 1.39
CA ASP A 67 -3.96 1.97 2.10
C ASP A 67 -3.46 0.63 1.56
N VAL A 68 -3.35 -0.35 2.46
CA VAL A 68 -3.02 -1.72 2.07
C VAL A 68 -4.28 -2.34 1.49
N GLU A 69 -4.33 -2.46 0.16
CA GLU A 69 -5.37 -3.20 -0.53
C GLU A 69 -4.91 -4.64 -0.73
N GLY A 70 -5.71 -5.59 -0.24
CA GLY A 70 -5.55 -7.00 -0.62
C GLY A 70 -5.99 -7.21 -2.07
N PRO A 71 -5.54 -8.27 -2.75
CA PRO A 71 -6.11 -8.63 -4.03
C PRO A 71 -7.60 -8.94 -3.87
N GLY A 72 -8.45 -8.00 -4.30
CA GLY A 72 -9.91 -8.17 -4.40
C GLY A 72 -10.79 -7.49 -3.33
N ALA A 73 -10.36 -6.38 -2.71
CA ALA A 73 -11.25 -5.55 -1.91
C ALA A 73 -12.26 -4.77 -2.78
#